data_AF-A0A167FXC7-F1
#
_entry.id   AF-A0A167FXC7-F1
#
_cell.length_a   1.000
_cell.length_b   1.000
_cell.length_c   1.000
_cell.angle_alpha   90.00
_cell.angle_beta   90.00
_cell.angle_gamma   90.00
#
_symmetry.space_group_name_H-M   'P 1'
#
loop_
_entity.id
_entity.type
_entity.pdbx_description
1 polymer ?
#
loop_
_entity_poly.entity_id
_entity_poly.type
_entity_poly.pdbx_seq_one_letter_code
_entity_poly.pdbx_strand_id
1 'polypeptide(L)'
;MIAIVNTKGDAIAQVATEFSPNEIAYFRLIVECIMLAPSESFSLSSIAAIKESANLPSKMTKTEAESTLNAFVSKGWLVKSKRGRYSLSTRSLLELQTYLKTTFEDEVLDCTICMEMVTKGIACSTARCKTRMHMHCYDDYKLKKRRVCPNCQSPWEELRLIPVGEDAVKDGPDSRRRSRRVEREQSMEEEEEEEDEEEMMQPPQEAEEDELMESETPPPAQRNSRQRRATQMSMASQLYDDEAEED
;
A
#
# COMPACT_ATOMS: atom_id res chain seq x y z
N MET A 1 -5.00 21.25 -21.15
CA MET A 1 -5.77 20.01 -20.93
C MET A 1 -7.02 20.40 -20.18
N ILE A 2 -8.19 19.90 -20.58
CA ILE A 2 -9.46 20.13 -19.90
C ILE A 2 -9.95 18.74 -19.48
N ALA A 3 -10.31 18.58 -18.21
CA ALA A 3 -10.85 17.33 -17.66
C ALA A 3 -12.17 17.64 -16.95
N ILE A 4 -13.16 16.75 -17.11
CA ILE A 4 -14.40 16.79 -16.34
C ILE A 4 -14.18 15.91 -15.12
N VAL A 5 -14.29 16.50 -13.94
CA VAL A 5 -13.94 15.85 -12.67
C VAL A 5 -15.20 15.74 -11.83
N ASN A 6 -15.46 14.56 -11.30
CA ASN A 6 -16.52 14.40 -10.29
C ASN A 6 -15.98 14.88 -8.94
N THR A 7 -16.56 15.96 -8.42
CA THR A 7 -16.14 16.57 -7.14
C THR A 7 -16.79 15.93 -5.92
N LYS A 8 -17.68 14.95 -6.11
CA LYS A 8 -18.21 14.16 -5.00
C LYS A 8 -17.17 13.13 -4.56
N GLY A 9 -17.10 12.84 -3.27
CA GLY A 9 -16.12 11.91 -2.66
C GLY A 9 -16.22 10.44 -3.10
N ASP A 10 -16.94 10.18 -4.19
CA ASP A 10 -17.23 8.87 -4.77
C ASP A 10 -16.30 8.55 -5.96
N ALA A 11 -15.18 9.26 -6.11
CA ALA A 11 -14.23 9.05 -7.21
C ALA A 11 -13.58 7.65 -7.17
N ILE A 12 -13.39 7.07 -5.98
CA ILE A 12 -13.02 5.66 -5.85
C ILE A 12 -14.12 4.75 -6.39
N ALA A 13 -15.41 5.13 -6.27
CA ALA A 13 -16.48 4.33 -6.84
C ALA A 13 -16.51 4.40 -8.38
N GLN A 14 -16.01 5.46 -9.01
CA GLN A 14 -15.84 5.46 -10.47
C GLN A 14 -14.82 4.41 -10.91
N VAL A 15 -13.69 4.30 -10.22
CA VAL A 15 -12.78 3.15 -10.40
C VAL A 15 -13.53 1.85 -10.12
N ALA A 16 -14.38 1.81 -9.09
CA ALA A 16 -15.13 0.61 -8.73
C ALA A 16 -16.19 0.15 -9.73
N THR A 17 -16.66 1.04 -10.61
CA THR A 17 -17.60 0.65 -11.67
C THR A 17 -16.91 0.00 -12.88
N GLU A 18 -15.63 0.28 -13.12
CA GLU A 18 -14.91 -0.20 -14.31
C GLU A 18 -14.00 -1.41 -14.03
N PHE A 19 -13.66 -1.66 -12.77
CA PHE A 19 -12.68 -2.66 -12.36
C PHE A 19 -13.26 -3.61 -11.33
N SER A 20 -12.78 -4.85 -11.33
CA SER A 20 -13.12 -5.83 -10.30
C SER A 20 -12.61 -5.39 -8.93
N PRO A 21 -13.21 -5.89 -7.82
CA PRO A 21 -12.74 -5.59 -6.46
C PRO A 21 -11.24 -5.83 -6.26
N ASN A 22 -10.69 -6.87 -6.90
CA ASN A 22 -9.27 -7.19 -6.80
C ASN A 22 -8.39 -6.18 -7.54
N GLU A 23 -8.79 -5.77 -8.75
CA GLU A 23 -8.09 -4.74 -9.52
C GLU A 23 -8.14 -3.38 -8.80
N ILE A 24 -9.24 -3.04 -8.13
CA ILE A 24 -9.33 -1.81 -7.31
C ILE A 24 -8.36 -1.89 -6.12
N ALA A 25 -8.28 -3.03 -5.44
CA ALA A 25 -7.33 -3.24 -4.36
C ALA A 25 -5.89 -3.09 -4.88
N TYR A 26 -5.60 -3.62 -6.07
CA TYR A 26 -4.32 -3.43 -6.73
C TYR A 26 -4.05 -1.97 -7.08
N PHE A 27 -5.04 -1.25 -7.59
CA PHE A 27 -4.91 0.18 -7.88
C PHE A 27 -4.55 0.96 -6.60
N ARG A 28 -5.25 0.74 -5.49
CA ARG A 28 -4.95 1.38 -4.20
C ARG A 28 -3.52 1.11 -3.75
N LEU A 29 -3.08 -0.15 -3.84
CA LEU A 29 -1.70 -0.53 -3.52
C LEU A 29 -0.69 0.20 -4.40
N ILE A 30 -0.96 0.34 -5.70
CA ILE A 30 -0.08 1.08 -6.62
C ILE A 30 -0.07 2.58 -6.31
N VAL A 31 -1.21 3.18 -5.95
CA VAL A 31 -1.28 4.58 -5.51
C VAL A 31 -0.45 4.78 -4.25
N GLU A 32 -0.59 3.93 -3.24
CA GLU A 32 0.24 3.94 -2.03
C GLU A 32 1.73 3.75 -2.36
N CYS A 33 2.03 2.89 -3.34
CA CYS A 33 3.38 2.69 -3.86
C CYS A 33 4.02 3.97 -4.42
N ILE A 34 3.22 4.72 -5.17
CA ILE A 34 3.61 5.98 -5.81
C ILE A 34 3.72 7.10 -4.77
N MET A 35 2.77 7.21 -3.83
CA MET A 35 2.73 8.30 -2.85
C MET A 35 3.87 8.20 -1.84
N LEU A 36 4.15 7.02 -1.28
CA LEU A 36 5.27 6.83 -0.33
C LEU A 36 6.60 6.54 -1.05
N ALA A 37 6.74 6.96 -2.32
CA ALA A 37 7.97 6.74 -3.06
C ALA A 37 9.12 7.59 -2.49
N PRO A 38 10.32 7.04 -2.32
CA PRO A 38 11.42 7.77 -1.69
C PRO A 38 11.83 8.99 -2.53
N SER A 39 12.41 9.98 -1.85
CA SER A 39 12.92 11.22 -2.49
C SER A 39 11.86 11.99 -3.28
N GLU A 40 10.58 11.90 -2.89
CA GLU A 40 9.48 12.62 -3.55
C GLU A 40 9.41 12.28 -5.05
N SER A 41 9.72 11.03 -5.40
CA SER A 41 9.82 10.61 -6.79
C SER A 41 8.49 10.33 -7.46
N PHE A 42 7.40 10.23 -6.69
CA PHE A 42 6.01 10.00 -7.14
C PHE A 42 5.91 9.06 -8.35
N SER A 43 6.71 8.00 -8.34
CA SER A 43 6.81 7.06 -9.45
C SER A 43 7.27 5.69 -8.99
N LEU A 44 6.75 4.67 -9.65
CA LEU A 44 7.01 3.26 -9.34
C LEU A 44 7.53 2.54 -10.57
N SER A 45 8.62 1.78 -10.48
CA SER A 45 9.09 0.98 -11.63
C SER A 45 8.09 -0.12 -12.00
N SER A 46 8.06 -0.51 -13.28
CA SER A 46 7.20 -1.62 -13.72
C SER A 46 7.50 -2.93 -13.01
N ILE A 47 8.78 -3.19 -12.71
CA ILE A 47 9.21 -4.38 -11.99
C ILE A 47 8.69 -4.36 -10.55
N ALA A 48 8.79 -3.21 -9.86
CA ALA A 48 8.24 -3.07 -8.52
C ALA A 48 6.71 -3.25 -8.56
N ALA A 49 6.01 -2.57 -9.46
CA ALA A 49 4.56 -2.67 -9.62
C ALA A 49 4.09 -4.13 -9.77
N ILE A 50 4.75 -4.93 -10.62
CA ILE A 50 4.40 -6.35 -10.81
C ILE A 50 4.67 -7.16 -9.55
N LYS A 51 5.75 -6.88 -8.81
CA LYS A 51 6.04 -7.59 -7.55
C LYS A 51 4.98 -7.32 -6.48
N GLU A 52 4.42 -6.12 -6.45
CA GLU A 52 3.36 -5.74 -5.50
C GLU A 52 2.07 -6.54 -5.71
N SER A 53 1.85 -7.17 -6.89
CA SER A 53 0.66 -8.01 -7.11
C SER A 53 0.60 -9.24 -6.20
N ALA A 54 1.73 -9.66 -5.63
CA ALA A 54 1.81 -10.76 -4.68
C ALA A 54 1.38 -10.37 -3.26
N ASN A 55 1.35 -9.07 -2.95
CA ASN A 55 0.97 -8.53 -1.65
C ASN A 55 -0.55 -8.31 -1.51
N LEU A 56 -1.32 -8.61 -2.57
CA LEU A 56 -2.78 -8.54 -2.52
C LEU A 56 -3.38 -9.71 -1.73
N PRO A 57 -4.49 -9.47 -1.00
CA PRO A 57 -5.24 -10.56 -0.36
C PRO A 57 -5.68 -11.63 -1.36
N SER A 58 -6.14 -11.21 -2.54
CA SER A 58 -6.36 -12.09 -3.69
C SER A 58 -5.24 -11.91 -4.70
N LYS A 59 -4.29 -12.86 -4.71
CA LYS A 59 -3.07 -12.76 -5.52
C LYS A 59 -3.41 -12.75 -7.01
N MET A 60 -2.80 -11.81 -7.73
CA MET A 60 -2.86 -11.76 -9.20
C MET A 60 -1.62 -12.39 -9.80
N THR A 61 -1.76 -13.04 -10.96
CA THR A 61 -0.60 -13.52 -11.71
C THR A 61 0.22 -12.34 -12.26
N LYS A 62 1.50 -12.55 -12.60
CA LYS A 62 2.34 -11.48 -13.18
C LYS A 62 1.75 -10.92 -14.48
N THR A 63 1.25 -11.80 -15.35
CA THR A 63 0.62 -11.43 -16.62
C THR A 63 -0.67 -10.63 -16.41
N GLU A 64 -1.48 -11.04 -15.42
CA GLU A 64 -2.70 -10.34 -15.05
C GLU A 64 -2.40 -8.95 -14.46
N ALA A 65 -1.37 -8.85 -13.61
CA ALA A 65 -0.91 -7.57 -13.08
C ALA A 65 -0.43 -6.62 -14.19
N GLU A 66 0.35 -7.12 -15.16
CA GLU A 66 0.77 -6.34 -16.33
C GLU A 66 -0.42 -5.87 -17.18
N SER A 67 -1.39 -6.77 -17.43
CA SER A 67 -2.61 -6.43 -18.16
C SER A 67 -3.41 -5.35 -17.45
N THR A 68 -3.55 -5.46 -16.12
CA THR A 68 -4.27 -4.51 -15.28
C THR A 68 -3.58 -3.14 -15.26
N LEU A 69 -2.24 -3.10 -15.14
CA LEU A 69 -1.46 -1.86 -15.23
C LEU A 69 -1.66 -1.18 -16.60
N ASN A 70 -1.66 -1.95 -17.69
CA ASN A 70 -1.92 -1.41 -19.03
C ASN A 70 -3.37 -0.88 -19.14
N ALA A 71 -4.34 -1.56 -18.52
CA ALA A 71 -5.71 -1.10 -18.46
C ALA A 71 -5.81 0.26 -17.73
N PHE A 72 -5.16 0.42 -16.57
CA PHE A 72 -5.10 1.70 -15.86
C PHE A 72 -4.47 2.82 -16.69
N VAL A 73 -3.43 2.52 -17.47
CA VAL A 73 -2.84 3.51 -18.38
C VAL A 73 -3.80 3.87 -19.51
N SER A 74 -4.45 2.87 -20.13
CA SER A 74 -5.39 3.08 -21.24
C SER A 74 -6.61 3.90 -20.84
N LYS A 75 -7.10 3.72 -19.60
CA LYS A 75 -8.20 4.46 -19.00
C LYS A 75 -7.78 5.82 -18.43
N GLY A 76 -6.48 6.13 -18.51
CA GLY A 76 -5.93 7.41 -18.08
C GLY A 76 -5.88 7.57 -16.57
N TRP A 77 -5.81 6.50 -15.78
CA TRP A 77 -5.56 6.54 -14.34
C TRP A 77 -4.05 6.61 -14.02
N LEU A 78 -3.23 5.93 -14.81
CA LEU A 78 -1.78 5.96 -14.68
C LEU A 78 -1.13 6.48 -15.95
N VAL A 79 0.09 6.99 -15.83
CA VAL A 79 0.96 7.31 -16.96
C VAL A 79 2.20 6.46 -16.84
N LYS A 80 2.56 5.77 -17.93
CA LYS A 80 3.81 5.03 -18.04
C LYS A 80 4.85 5.88 -18.77
N SER A 81 5.98 6.11 -18.12
CA SER A 81 7.10 6.84 -18.70
C SER A 81 7.89 5.98 -19.69
N LYS A 82 8.74 6.62 -20.50
CA LYS A 82 9.69 5.93 -21.39
C LYS A 82 10.73 5.10 -20.60
N ARG A 83 10.98 5.43 -19.33
CA ARG A 83 11.86 4.64 -18.43
C ARG A 83 11.13 3.45 -17.81
N GLY A 84 9.86 3.20 -18.19
CA GLY A 84 9.07 2.09 -17.67
C GLY A 84 8.61 2.30 -16.23
N ARG A 85 8.39 3.56 -15.81
CA ARG A 85 7.86 3.89 -14.48
C ARG A 85 6.41 4.36 -14.58
N TYR A 86 5.59 4.02 -13.60
CA TYR A 86 4.21 4.46 -13.47
C TYR A 86 4.13 5.65 -12.53
N SER A 87 3.29 6.61 -12.87
CA SER A 87 2.94 7.78 -12.05
C SER A 87 1.44 8.06 -12.17
N LEU A 88 0.87 8.80 -11.23
CA LEU A 88 -0.53 9.21 -11.31
C LEU A 88 -0.75 10.15 -12.49
N SER A 89 -1.80 9.91 -13.27
CA SER A 89 -2.20 10.81 -14.33
C SER A 89 -2.82 12.12 -13.79
N THR A 90 -2.95 13.12 -14.64
CA THR A 90 -3.70 14.35 -14.30
C THR A 90 -5.14 14.04 -13.90
N ARG A 91 -5.78 13.06 -14.55
CA ARG A 91 -7.13 12.60 -14.20
C ARG A 91 -7.17 12.11 -12.75
N SER A 92 -6.25 11.21 -12.38
CA SER A 92 -6.17 10.66 -11.02
C SER A 92 -5.90 11.73 -9.97
N LEU A 93 -5.01 12.68 -10.26
CA LEU A 93 -4.70 13.76 -9.31
C LEU A 93 -5.89 14.67 -9.04
N LEU A 94 -6.74 14.90 -10.06
CA LEU A 94 -7.93 15.73 -9.92
C LEU A 94 -9.10 14.97 -9.28
N GLU A 95 -9.39 13.76 -9.75
CA GLU A 95 -10.52 12.97 -9.25
C GLU A 95 -10.26 12.42 -7.83
N LEU A 96 -9.02 12.03 -7.53
CA LEU A 96 -8.65 11.45 -6.24
C LEU A 96 -8.05 12.48 -5.27
N GLN A 97 -8.10 13.78 -5.59
CA GLN A 97 -7.45 14.83 -4.80
C GLN A 97 -7.84 14.75 -3.31
N THR A 98 -9.13 14.61 -3.01
CA THR A 98 -9.63 14.48 -1.64
C THR A 98 -9.07 13.24 -0.96
N TYR A 99 -9.17 12.08 -1.62
CA TYR A 99 -8.65 10.82 -1.09
C TYR A 99 -7.15 10.91 -0.79
N LEU A 100 -6.36 11.45 -1.72
CA LEU A 100 -4.92 11.59 -1.57
C LEU A 100 -4.57 12.51 -0.39
N LYS A 101 -5.26 13.64 -0.25
CA LYS A 101 -5.05 14.58 0.86
C LYS A 101 -5.44 14.00 2.22
N THR A 102 -6.52 13.22 2.28
CA THR A 102 -6.97 12.61 3.54
C THR A 102 -6.17 11.39 3.96
N THR A 103 -5.66 10.61 3.00
CA THR A 103 -4.98 9.34 3.28
C THR A 103 -3.46 9.48 3.36
N PHE A 104 -2.87 10.44 2.64
CA PHE A 104 -1.44 10.65 2.55
C PHE A 104 -1.04 12.08 2.92
N GLU A 105 -1.66 12.64 3.96
CA GLU A 105 -1.49 14.05 4.36
C GLU A 105 -0.01 14.48 4.46
N ASP A 106 0.84 13.62 5.03
CA ASP A 106 2.27 13.90 5.22
C ASP A 106 3.11 13.84 3.93
N GLU A 107 2.63 13.13 2.90
CA GLU A 107 3.35 12.91 1.64
C GLU A 107 2.83 13.83 0.51
N VAL A 108 1.66 14.46 0.71
CA VAL A 108 1.11 15.42 -0.25
C VAL A 108 1.93 16.71 -0.19
N LEU A 109 2.52 17.06 -1.33
CA LEU A 109 3.24 18.31 -1.50
C LEU A 109 2.34 19.34 -2.16
N ASP A 110 2.24 20.54 -1.60
CA ASP A 110 1.55 21.66 -2.23
C ASP A 110 2.53 22.67 -2.83
N CYS A 111 2.17 23.24 -3.97
CA CYS A 111 2.96 24.28 -4.60
C CYS A 111 2.87 25.57 -3.79
N THR A 112 4.01 26.17 -3.45
CA THR A 112 4.04 27.44 -2.70
C THR A 112 3.49 28.65 -3.47
N ILE A 113 3.22 28.52 -4.77
CA ILE A 113 2.72 29.62 -5.62
C ILE A 113 1.22 29.48 -5.89
N CYS A 114 0.78 28.33 -6.39
CA CYS A 114 -0.63 28.12 -6.75
C CYS A 114 -1.43 27.36 -5.68
N MET A 115 -0.78 26.85 -4.62
CA MET A 115 -1.39 26.07 -3.54
C MET A 115 -2.06 24.76 -3.99
N GLU A 116 -1.73 24.29 -5.19
CA GLU A 116 -2.19 23.01 -5.73
C GLU A 116 -1.15 21.91 -5.55
N MET A 117 -1.63 20.67 -5.51
CA MET A 117 -0.80 19.47 -5.29
C MET A 117 0.28 19.31 -6.37
N VAL A 118 1.51 18.98 -5.96
CA VAL A 118 2.70 18.80 -6.79
C VAL A 118 3.16 17.34 -6.71
N THR A 119 3.04 16.61 -7.81
CA THR A 119 3.68 15.30 -7.99
C THR A 119 4.83 15.32 -9.00
N LYS A 120 4.98 16.43 -9.73
CA LYS A 120 6.12 16.69 -10.62
C LYS A 120 6.50 18.17 -10.58
N GLY A 121 7.78 18.45 -10.35
CA GLY A 121 8.23 19.82 -10.16
C GLY A 121 9.65 19.94 -9.65
N ILE A 122 9.88 20.95 -8.82
CA ILE A 122 11.15 21.20 -8.16
C ILE A 122 10.96 21.47 -6.67
N ALA A 123 12.02 21.19 -5.93
CA ALA A 123 12.17 21.41 -4.51
C ALA A 123 13.40 22.30 -4.24
N CYS A 124 13.29 23.14 -3.23
CA CYS A 124 14.42 23.92 -2.74
C CYS A 124 15.43 23.00 -2.04
N SER A 125 16.73 23.15 -2.35
CA SER A 125 17.80 22.37 -1.74
C SER A 125 18.29 22.90 -0.39
N THR A 126 17.84 24.09 0.02
CA THR A 126 18.18 24.64 1.34
C THR A 126 17.67 23.74 2.44
N ALA A 127 18.52 23.42 3.42
CA ALA A 127 18.15 22.59 4.56
C ALA A 127 16.92 23.17 5.28
N ARG A 128 15.98 22.29 5.65
CA ARG A 128 14.70 22.62 6.30
C ARG A 128 13.73 23.48 5.46
N CYS A 129 14.02 23.74 4.18
CA CYS A 129 13.08 24.43 3.31
C CYS A 129 12.06 23.47 2.71
N LYS A 130 10.78 23.66 3.04
CA LYS A 130 9.65 22.88 2.52
C LYS A 130 9.09 23.43 1.20
N THR A 131 9.81 24.33 0.52
CA THR A 131 9.33 24.89 -0.75
C THR A 131 9.33 23.81 -1.82
N ARG A 132 8.14 23.57 -2.40
CA ARG A 132 7.89 22.72 -3.56
C ARG A 132 7.11 23.54 -4.58
N MET A 133 7.43 23.38 -5.86
CA MET A 133 6.81 24.15 -6.94
C MET A 133 6.63 23.28 -8.17
N HIS A 134 5.53 23.45 -8.90
CA HIS A 134 5.45 22.94 -10.26
C HIS A 134 6.48 23.64 -11.16
N MET A 135 6.91 22.97 -12.24
CA MET A 135 7.85 23.54 -13.20
C MET A 135 7.36 24.89 -13.77
N HIS A 136 6.10 24.97 -14.21
CA HIS A 136 5.52 26.20 -14.76
C HIS A 136 5.45 27.32 -13.71
N CYS A 137 5.07 27.01 -12.47
CA CYS A 137 5.08 27.97 -11.37
C CYS A 137 6.49 28.52 -11.10
N TYR A 138 7.52 27.68 -11.19
CA TYR A 138 8.90 28.11 -11.05
C TYR A 138 9.36 29.00 -12.20
N ASP A 139 9.06 28.61 -13.44
CA ASP A 139 9.44 29.38 -14.64
C ASP A 139 8.81 30.77 -14.64
N ASP A 140 7.51 30.86 -14.31
CA ASP A 140 6.79 32.13 -14.18
C ASP A 140 7.34 32.99 -13.04
N TYR A 141 7.69 32.36 -11.91
CA TYR A 141 8.29 33.04 -10.77
C TYR A 141 9.66 33.65 -11.14
N LYS A 142 10.49 32.90 -11.86
CA LYS A 142 11.80 33.35 -12.35
C LYS A 142 11.67 34.47 -13.38
N LEU A 143 10.70 34.37 -14.30
CA LEU A 143 10.46 35.38 -15.34
C LEU A 143 10.11 36.75 -14.73
N LYS A 144 9.42 36.76 -13.58
CA LYS A 144 9.12 37.97 -12.79
C LYS A 144 10.34 38.53 -12.03
N LYS A 145 11.57 38.16 -12.41
CA LYS A 145 12.86 38.55 -11.82
C LYS A 145 13.02 38.20 -10.33
N ARG A 146 12.24 37.23 -9.83
CA ARG A 146 12.41 36.74 -8.45
C ARG A 146 13.46 35.63 -8.44
N ARG A 147 14.69 35.98 -8.07
CA ARG A 147 15.84 35.04 -8.07
C ARG A 147 16.05 34.31 -6.75
N VAL A 148 15.15 34.49 -5.79
CA VAL A 148 15.25 33.92 -4.45
C VAL A 148 14.06 33.02 -4.14
N CYS A 149 14.27 32.01 -3.31
CA CYS A 149 13.21 31.15 -2.81
C CYS A 149 12.15 31.96 -2.04
N PRO A 150 10.84 31.76 -2.28
CA PRO A 150 9.79 32.52 -1.60
C PRO A 150 9.73 32.29 -0.09
N ASN A 151 10.30 31.19 0.41
CA ASN A 151 10.27 30.83 1.83
C ASN A 151 11.61 31.12 2.53
N CYS A 152 12.71 30.50 2.09
CA CYS A 152 14.03 30.67 2.74
C CYS A 152 14.88 31.82 2.18
N GLN A 153 14.41 32.52 1.14
CA GLN A 153 15.10 33.64 0.49
C GLN A 153 16.51 33.34 -0.08
N SER A 154 16.92 32.06 -0.09
CA SER A 154 18.18 31.66 -0.71
C SER A 154 18.15 31.87 -2.24
N PRO A 155 19.25 32.30 -2.86
CA PRO A 155 19.32 32.57 -4.30
C PRO A 155 19.29 31.28 -5.11
N TRP A 156 18.41 31.21 -6.12
CA TRP A 156 18.27 30.04 -6.98
C TRP A 156 19.49 29.76 -7.86
N GLU A 157 20.31 30.77 -8.16
CA GLU A 157 21.49 30.65 -9.03
C GLU A 157 22.64 29.88 -8.38
N GLU A 158 22.70 29.87 -7.05
CA GLU A 158 23.73 29.18 -6.27
C GLU A 158 23.23 27.82 -5.76
N LEU A 159 21.93 27.54 -5.89
CA LEU A 159 21.30 26.33 -5.41
C LEU A 159 21.16 25.28 -6.51
N ARG A 160 21.51 24.04 -6.18
CA ARG A 160 21.17 22.88 -7.01
C ARG A 160 19.72 22.50 -6.75
N LEU A 161 18.81 22.85 -7.68
CA LEU A 161 17.41 22.46 -7.59
C LEU A 161 17.26 20.94 -7.48
N ILE A 162 16.42 20.49 -6.56
CA ILE A 162 16.10 19.07 -6.39
C ILE A 162 14.84 18.80 -7.24
N PRO A 163 14.87 17.90 -8.23
CA PRO A 163 13.67 17.56 -8.98
C PRO A 163 12.67 16.80 -8.08
N VAL A 164 11.38 16.98 -8.36
CA VAL A 164 10.25 16.24 -7.76
C VAL A 164 9.56 15.44 -8.88
N GLY A 165 9.16 14.21 -8.57
CA GLY A 165 8.60 13.27 -9.54
C GLY A 165 9.67 12.33 -10.12
N GLU A 166 9.41 11.74 -11.29
CA GLU A 166 10.28 10.70 -11.87
C GLU A 166 11.76 11.10 -11.99
N ASP A 167 12.03 12.38 -12.23
CA ASP A 167 13.38 12.93 -12.36
C ASP A 167 14.16 12.94 -11.02
N ALA A 168 13.48 12.76 -9.88
CA ALA A 168 14.07 12.61 -8.56
C ALA A 168 14.66 11.21 -8.30
N VAL A 169 14.32 10.22 -9.13
CA VAL A 169 14.82 8.85 -9.00
C VAL A 169 16.31 8.84 -9.31
N LYS A 170 17.12 8.66 -8.26
CA LYS A 170 18.56 8.37 -8.40
C LYS A 170 18.71 6.97 -9.00
N ASP A 171 19.58 6.81 -10.00
CA ASP A 171 19.76 5.53 -10.68
C ASP A 171 20.11 4.42 -9.69
N GLY A 172 19.17 3.47 -9.53
CA GLY A 172 19.23 2.35 -8.60
C GLY A 172 17.86 1.67 -8.47
N PRO A 173 17.78 0.37 -8.16
CA PRO A 173 16.50 -0.31 -7.93
C PRO A 173 15.79 0.31 -6.73
N ASP A 174 14.44 0.35 -6.76
CA ASP A 174 13.52 0.91 -5.75
C ASP A 174 13.60 0.16 -4.38
N SER A 175 14.80 0.01 -3.81
CA SER A 175 15.15 -1.02 -2.83
C SER A 175 15.06 -0.57 -1.36
N ARG A 176 14.37 0.52 -1.04
CA ARG A 176 14.33 1.04 0.35
C ARG A 176 13.05 0.74 1.14
N ARG A 177 12.00 0.19 0.51
CA ARG A 177 10.78 -0.24 1.24
C ARG A 177 10.98 -1.43 2.17
N ARG A 178 12.08 -2.18 2.02
CA ARG A 178 12.42 -3.27 2.96
C ARG A 178 12.71 -2.73 4.37
N SER A 179 13.24 -1.51 4.50
CA SER A 179 13.64 -0.98 5.81
C SER A 179 12.44 -0.59 6.68
N ARG A 180 11.48 0.17 6.14
CA ARG A 180 10.32 0.64 6.92
C ARG A 180 9.33 -0.46 7.31
N ARG A 181 9.23 -1.52 6.49
CA ARG A 181 8.36 -2.67 6.79
C ARG A 181 8.99 -3.57 7.85
N VAL A 182 10.31 -3.80 7.78
CA VAL A 182 11.04 -4.52 8.82
C VAL A 182 11.01 -3.73 10.14
N GLU A 183 11.16 -2.41 10.13
CA GLU A 183 11.03 -1.59 11.35
C GLU A 183 9.63 -1.67 11.98
N ARG A 184 8.56 -1.72 11.16
CA ARG A 184 7.18 -1.82 11.66
C ARG A 184 6.79 -3.24 12.09
N GLU A 185 7.33 -4.27 11.43
CA GLU A 185 7.15 -5.68 11.84
C GLU A 185 7.97 -5.97 13.11
N GLN A 186 9.19 -5.44 13.23
CA GLN A 186 10.00 -5.54 14.46
C GLN A 186 9.40 -4.78 15.64
N SER A 187 8.84 -3.59 15.44
CA SER A 187 8.18 -2.87 16.55
C SER A 187 6.92 -3.59 17.04
N MET A 188 6.22 -4.32 16.17
CA MET A 188 5.05 -5.12 16.56
C MET A 188 5.46 -6.42 17.27
N GLU A 189 6.57 -7.05 16.84
CA GLU A 189 7.13 -8.23 17.52
C GLU A 189 7.69 -7.88 18.92
N GLU A 190 8.34 -6.72 19.07
CA GLU A 190 8.85 -6.23 20.38
C GLU A 190 7.70 -5.89 21.35
N GLU A 191 6.59 -5.31 20.87
CA GLU A 191 5.41 -5.04 21.70
C GLU A 191 4.69 -6.33 22.16
N GLU A 192 4.64 -7.37 21.32
CA GLU A 192 4.07 -8.68 21.69
C GLU A 192 4.95 -9.44 22.69
N GLU A 193 6.29 -9.35 22.59
CA GLU A 193 7.22 -9.97 23.55
C GLU A 193 7.18 -9.28 24.93
N GLU A 194 7.02 -7.95 24.99
CA GLU A 194 6.88 -7.22 26.26
C GLU A 194 5.56 -7.56 26.99
N GLU A 195 4.45 -7.77 26.27
CA GLU A 195 3.17 -8.20 26.86
C GLU A 195 3.25 -9.63 27.45
N ASP A 196 3.95 -10.55 26.79
CA ASP A 196 4.15 -11.93 27.27
C ASP A 196 5.08 -12.02 28.50
N GLU A 197 6.08 -11.14 28.62
CA GLU A 197 6.97 -11.08 29.78
C GLU A 197 6.28 -10.49 31.03
N GLU A 198 5.37 -9.52 30.87
CA GLU A 198 4.60 -8.96 31.98
C GLU A 198 3.59 -9.97 32.57
N GLU A 199 3.01 -10.87 31.77
CA GLU A 199 2.10 -11.92 32.27
C GLU A 199 2.82 -13.00 33.12
N MET A 200 4.13 -13.18 32.97
CA MET A 200 4.91 -14.19 33.70
C MET A 200 5.49 -13.74 35.05
N MET A 201 5.34 -12.46 35.44
CA MET A 201 5.77 -11.95 36.75
C MET A 201 4.59 -11.69 37.71
N GLN A 202 3.89 -12.76 38.11
CA GLN A 202 3.08 -12.75 39.33
C GLN A 202 3.75 -13.60 40.42
N PRO A 203 3.86 -13.10 41.68
CA PRO A 203 4.59 -13.79 42.73
C PRO A 203 3.82 -15.01 43.28
N PRO A 204 4.50 -16.11 43.67
CA PRO A 204 3.84 -17.28 44.26
C PRO A 204 3.32 -16.99 45.67
N GLN A 205 2.09 -17.44 45.96
CA GLN A 205 1.51 -17.45 47.30
C GLN A 205 2.08 -18.61 48.14
N GLU A 206 2.36 -18.30 49.41
CA GLU A 206 2.99 -19.15 50.43
C GLU A 206 2.18 -20.43 50.75
N ALA A 207 2.88 -21.47 51.19
CA ALA A 207 2.34 -22.76 51.61
C ALA A 207 2.38 -22.92 53.14
N GLU A 208 1.35 -23.53 53.72
CA GLU A 208 1.41 -24.31 54.97
C GLU A 208 0.54 -25.57 54.77
N GLU A 209 1.17 -26.74 54.70
CA GLU A 209 1.23 -27.80 55.75
C GLU A 209 0.09 -28.83 55.63
N ASP A 210 0.40 -30.06 55.22
CA ASP A 210 0.44 -31.22 56.15
C ASP A 210 0.93 -32.51 55.46
N GLU A 211 1.69 -33.30 56.21
CA GLU A 211 2.44 -34.49 55.77
C GLU A 211 1.65 -35.82 55.81
N LEU A 212 2.29 -36.83 55.20
CA LEU A 212 2.30 -38.29 55.48
C LEU A 212 1.42 -39.18 54.57
N MET A 213 1.81 -40.38 54.13
CA MET A 213 3.06 -41.12 53.91
C MET A 213 2.61 -42.52 53.36
N GLU A 214 3.27 -43.03 52.30
CA GLU A 214 3.40 -44.45 51.88
C GLU A 214 2.14 -45.30 51.55
N SER A 215 2.14 -46.32 50.67
CA SER A 215 3.16 -47.05 49.91
C SER A 215 2.53 -47.86 48.75
N GLU A 216 3.30 -47.95 47.66
CA GLU A 216 3.57 -49.09 46.74
C GLU A 216 2.47 -50.07 46.22
N THR A 217 2.22 -50.00 44.89
CA THR A 217 2.14 -51.03 43.80
C THR A 217 1.47 -52.41 44.01
N PRO A 218 1.20 -53.27 42.98
CA PRO A 218 1.10 -53.16 41.51
C PRO A 218 -0.25 -53.76 40.93
N PRO A 219 -0.46 -53.85 39.58
CA PRO A 219 -1.74 -54.22 38.91
C PRO A 219 -1.84 -55.77 38.68
N PRO A 220 -2.80 -56.40 37.93
CA PRO A 220 -3.71 -55.87 36.90
C PRO A 220 -5.12 -56.54 36.75
N ALA A 221 -5.81 -56.10 35.69
CA ALA A 221 -6.60 -56.90 34.72
C ALA A 221 -8.15 -56.86 34.74
N GLN A 222 -8.67 -56.53 33.55
CA GLN A 222 -9.87 -57.07 32.88
C GLN A 222 -11.24 -56.64 33.46
N ARG A 223 -12.27 -56.29 32.68
CA ARG A 223 -12.74 -56.88 31.42
C ARG A 223 -13.89 -56.02 30.84
N ASN A 224 -14.01 -56.07 29.51
CA ASN A 224 -15.26 -56.01 28.72
C ASN A 224 -16.09 -54.70 28.77
N SER A 225 -16.43 -54.07 27.65
CA SER A 225 -17.24 -54.69 26.60
C SER A 225 -17.44 -53.74 25.42
N ARG A 226 -17.53 -54.34 24.22
CA ARG A 226 -18.51 -54.09 23.12
C ARG A 226 -18.68 -52.64 22.62
N GLN A 227 -18.66 -52.31 21.33
CA GLN A 227 -18.80 -53.09 20.10
C GLN A 227 -18.46 -52.19 18.89
N ARG A 228 -17.57 -52.70 18.00
CA ARG A 228 -17.66 -52.74 16.51
C ARG A 228 -18.09 -51.48 15.73
N ARG A 229 -17.17 -50.93 14.89
CA ARG A 229 -17.02 -51.11 13.40
C ARG A 229 -18.13 -50.41 12.60
N ALA A 230 -17.96 -49.84 11.41
CA ALA A 230 -16.89 -49.63 10.43
C ALA A 230 -17.59 -48.83 9.29
N THR A 231 -17.00 -47.74 8.79
CA THR A 231 -16.36 -47.66 7.45
C THR A 231 -17.32 -47.58 6.25
N GLN A 232 -17.26 -46.45 5.52
CA GLN A 232 -17.42 -46.22 4.06
C GLN A 232 -18.74 -46.69 3.38
N MET A 233 -19.27 -46.12 2.29
CA MET A 233 -18.63 -45.60 1.08
C MET A 233 -19.69 -44.87 0.20
N SER A 234 -19.24 -43.84 -0.51
CA SER A 234 -19.54 -43.45 -1.91
C SER A 234 -20.93 -43.61 -2.58
N MET A 235 -21.32 -42.48 -3.18
CA MET A 235 -21.70 -42.25 -4.60
C MET A 235 -23.11 -42.49 -5.16
N ALA A 236 -23.43 -41.51 -6.03
CA ALA A 236 -24.34 -41.51 -7.18
C ALA A 236 -25.84 -41.40 -6.86
N SER A 237 -26.69 -40.72 -7.63
CA SER A 237 -26.63 -39.80 -8.78
C SER A 237 -28.12 -39.53 -9.12
N GLN A 238 -28.38 -38.70 -10.13
CA GLN A 238 -29.60 -38.62 -10.95
C GLN A 238 -30.65 -37.58 -10.48
N LEU A 239 -30.75 -36.44 -11.19
CA LEU A 239 -31.35 -36.19 -12.52
C LEU A 239 -32.85 -35.90 -12.37
N TYR A 240 -33.26 -34.71 -12.80
CA TYR A 240 -34.53 -34.46 -13.49
C TYR A 240 -34.32 -33.23 -14.39
N ASP A 241 -34.09 -33.51 -15.68
CA ASP A 241 -34.66 -32.74 -16.79
C ASP A 241 -36.17 -33.06 -16.83
N ASP A 242 -37.01 -32.09 -17.21
CA ASP A 242 -38.00 -32.30 -18.26
C ASP A 242 -38.55 -30.96 -18.79
N GLU A 243 -38.83 -30.97 -20.09
CA GLU A 243 -39.14 -29.88 -21.01
C GLU A 243 -40.65 -29.53 -21.02
N ALA A 244 -41.01 -28.39 -21.66
CA ALA A 244 -42.22 -28.27 -22.50
C ALA A 244 -42.32 -26.87 -23.17
N GLU A 245 -41.90 -26.83 -24.44
CA GLU A 245 -42.58 -26.38 -25.67
C GLU A 245 -43.73 -25.33 -25.73
N GLU A 246 -43.67 -24.61 -26.88
CA GLU A 246 -44.74 -24.05 -27.75
C GLU A 246 -45.56 -22.81 -27.29
N ASP A 247 -45.31 -21.63 -27.91
CA ASP A 247 -45.93 -21.11 -29.16
C ASP A 247 -45.29 -19.75 -29.56
#